data_AF-A0A9E4X5E3-F1
#
_entry.id   AF-A0A9E4X5E3-F1
#
_cell.length_a   1.000
_cell.length_b   1.000
_cell.length_c   1.000
_cell.angle_alpha   90.00
_cell.angle_beta   90.00
_cell.angle_gamma   90.00
#
_symmetry.space_group_name_H-M   'P 1'
#
loop_
_entity.id
_entity.type
_entity.pdbx_description
1 polymer ?
#
loop_
_entity_poly.entity_id
_entity_poly.type
_entity_poly.pdbx_seq_one_letter_code
_entity_poly.pdbx_strand_id
1 'polypeptide(L)' 'MAELQGSAPSGLTFLGIDARTGCLGVPGNWRVVGFGRVTVYHRSEWRTFNARDKLLAGS' A
#
# COMPACT_ATOMS: atom_id res chain seq x y z
N MET A 1 1.20 -16.13 11.92
CA MET A 1 0.95 -14.78 11.35
C MET A 1 1.67 -13.66 12.11
N ALA A 2 2.26 -13.92 13.28
CA ALA A 2 2.97 -12.92 14.07
C ALA A 2 4.42 -12.67 13.60
N GLU A 3 5.08 -13.64 12.93
CA GLU A 3 6.49 -13.49 12.53
C GLU A 3 6.74 -12.38 11.48
N LEU A 4 5.75 -12.02 10.66
CA LEU A 4 5.91 -10.98 9.63
C LEU A 4 5.95 -9.56 10.23
N GLN A 5 5.33 -9.36 11.39
CA GLN A 5 5.21 -8.03 11.98
C GLN A 5 6.50 -7.59 12.66
N GLY A 6 7.22 -8.52 13.31
CA GLY A 6 8.49 -8.25 14.00
C GLY A 6 9.73 -8.25 13.08
N SER A 7 9.62 -8.75 11.86
CA SER A 7 10.73 -8.83 10.89
C SER A 7 10.71 -7.74 9.82
N ALA A 8 9.63 -6.95 9.75
CA ALA A 8 9.52 -5.85 8.79
C ALA A 8 10.44 -4.69 9.20
N PRO A 9 11.38 -4.25 8.35
CA PRO A 9 12.20 -3.09 8.66
C PRO A 9 11.34 -1.84 8.89
N SER A 10 11.68 -1.09 9.96
CA SER A 10 11.01 0.17 10.27
C SER A 10 11.23 1.19 9.15
N GLY A 11 10.17 1.92 8.79
CA GLY A 11 10.24 2.97 7.76
C GLY A 11 10.06 2.47 6.32
N LEU A 12 9.83 1.18 6.11
CA LEU A 12 9.42 0.65 4.80
C LEU A 12 7.89 0.62 4.67
N THR A 13 7.42 0.93 3.46
CA THR A 13 6.01 0.75 3.07
C THR A 13 5.90 -0.49 2.21
N PHE A 14 5.04 -1.44 2.62
CA PHE A 14 4.79 -2.66 1.83
C PHE A 14 3.45 -2.55 1.12
N LEU A 15 3.39 -3.04 -0.11
CA LEU A 15 2.19 -3.03 -0.95
C LEU A 15 1.85 -4.45 -1.38
N GLY A 16 0.68 -4.94 -0.96
CA GLY A 16 0.01 -6.06 -1.62
C GLY A 16 -0.83 -5.50 -2.77
N ILE A 17 -0.62 -5.99 -3.98
CA ILE A 17 -1.28 -5.47 -5.19
C ILE A 17 -1.99 -6.63 -5.87
N ASP A 18 -3.31 -6.53 -6.04
CA ASP A 18 -4.08 -7.50 -6.79
C ASP A 18 -3.63 -7.59 -8.26
N ALA A 19 -3.91 -8.72 -8.92
CA ALA A 19 -3.62 -8.86 -10.34
C ALA A 19 -4.24 -7.73 -11.17
N ARG A 20 -3.51 -7.24 -12.18
CA ARG A 20 -3.92 -6.14 -13.07
C ARG A 20 -4.26 -4.83 -12.32
N THR A 21 -3.61 -4.60 -11.17
CA THR A 21 -3.73 -3.40 -10.35
C THR A 21 -2.34 -2.80 -10.16
N GLY A 22 -2.25 -1.50 -9.90
CA GLY A 22 -0.99 -0.82 -9.63
C GLY A 22 -1.19 0.51 -8.90
N CYS A 23 -0.07 1.17 -8.60
CA CYS A 23 -0.05 2.52 -8.04
C CYS A 23 0.64 3.45 -9.03
N LEU A 24 0.00 4.58 -9.36
CA LEU A 24 0.56 5.62 -10.23
C LEU A 24 0.55 6.95 -9.49
N GLY A 25 1.66 7.68 -9.52
CA GLY A 25 1.73 8.98 -8.86
C GLY A 25 3.11 9.62 -8.89
N VAL A 26 3.12 10.86 -8.41
CA VAL A 26 4.32 11.60 -8.01
C VAL A 26 4.42 11.57 -6.48
N PRO A 27 5.59 11.86 -5.88
CA PRO A 27 5.71 12.00 -4.43
C PRO A 27 4.57 12.85 -3.84
N GLY A 28 3.88 12.36 -2.80
CA GLY A 28 2.73 13.03 -2.19
C GLY A 28 1.36 12.83 -2.87
N ASN A 29 1.31 12.23 -4.07
CA ASN A 29 0.07 12.08 -4.83
C ASN A 29 0.01 10.76 -5.62
N TRP A 30 -0.09 9.67 -4.87
CA TRP A 30 -0.26 8.32 -5.41
C TRP A 30 -1.74 7.93 -5.50
N ARG A 31 -2.09 7.16 -6.54
CA ARG A 31 -3.45 6.64 -6.76
C ARG A 31 -3.42 5.19 -7.15
N VAL A 32 -4.44 4.45 -6.73
CA VAL A 32 -4.67 3.08 -7.19
C VAL A 32 -5.25 3.09 -8.61
N VAL A 33 -4.65 2.32 -9.51
CA VAL A 33 -5.10 2.12 -10.90
C VAL A 33 -5.35 0.64 -11.18
N GLY A 34 -6.26 0.33 -12.10
CA GLY A 34 -6.67 -1.04 -12.42
C GLY A 34 -8.02 -1.42 -11.81
N PHE A 35 -8.27 -2.72 -11.69
CA PHE A 35 -9.60 -3.27 -11.34
C PHE A 35 -9.68 -3.84 -9.92
N GLY A 36 -8.55 -4.13 -9.28
CA GLY A 36 -8.49 -4.71 -7.95
C GLY A 36 -8.18 -3.66 -6.87
N ARG A 37 -7.61 -4.15 -5.78
CA ARG A 37 -7.27 -3.37 -4.59
C ARG A 37 -5.77 -3.35 -4.35
N VAL A 38 -5.35 -2.37 -3.55
CA VAL A 38 -4.00 -2.26 -2.99
C VAL A 38 -4.12 -2.30 -1.49
N THR A 39 -3.35 -3.16 -0.83
CA THR A 39 -3.24 -3.18 0.63
C THR A 39 -1.87 -2.63 1.02
N VAL A 40 -1.86 -1.62 1.88
CA VAL A 40 -0.66 -0.97 2.38
C VAL A 40 -0.42 -1.40 3.82
N TYR A 41 0.80 -1.83 4.12
CA TYR A 41 1.29 -1.93 5.49
C TYR A 41 2.16 -0.72 5.80
N HIS A 42 1.75 0.05 6.80
CA HIS A 42 2.49 1.23 7.25
C HIS A 42 2.23 1.47 8.73
N ARG A 43 3.28 1.83 9.49
CA ARG A 43 3.20 2.10 10.95
C ARG A 43 2.44 1.01 11.72
N SER A 44 2.75 -0.25 11.42
CA SER A 44 2.15 -1.42 12.07
C SER A 44 0.66 -1.64 11.80
N GLU A 45 0.09 -0.97 10.80
CA GLU A 45 -1.31 -1.12 10.41
C GLU A 45 -1.45 -1.55 8.94
N TRP A 46 -2.46 -2.37 8.68
CA TRP A 46 -2.91 -2.72 7.34
C TRP A 46 -4.08 -1.82 6.93
N ARG A 47 -4.02 -1.25 5.73
CA ARG A 47 -5.13 -0.49 5.13
C ARG A 47 -5.32 -0.88 3.67
N THR A 48 -6.56 -1.09 3.25
CA THR A 48 -6.89 -1.44 1.87
C THR A 48 -7.50 -0.26 1.14
N PHE A 49 -7.09 -0.07 -0.11
CA PHE A 49 -7.50 1.00 -1.01
C PHE A 49 -8.10 0.36 -2.27
N ASN A 50 -9.21 0.92 -2.73
CA ASN A 50 -9.88 0.51 -3.95
C ASN A 50 -9.32 1.29 -5.15
N ALA A 51 -9.66 0.83 -6.36
CA ALA A 51 -9.38 1.58 -7.57
C ALA A 51 -9.84 3.05 -7.46
N ARG A 52 -8.99 3.97 -7.93
CA ARG A 52 -9.16 5.43 -7.87
C ARG A 52 -8.97 6.09 -6.51
N ASP A 53 -8.83 5.32 -5.43
CA ASP A 53 -8.49 5.89 -4.12
C ASP A 53 -7.10 6.52 -4.16
N LYS A 54 -6.93 7.58 -3.37
CA LYS A 54 -5.62 8.16 -3.13
C LYS A 54 -4.88 7.28 -2.12
N LEU A 55 -3.72 6.77 -2.50
CA LEU A 55 -2.85 6.09 -1.55
C LEU A 55 -2.36 7.11 -0.53
N LEU A 56 -2.34 6.75 0.75
CA LEU A 56 -1.65 7.57 1.75
C LEU A 56 -0.19 7.71 1.30
N ALA A 57 0.23 8.94 1.02
CA ALA A 57 1.62 9.19 0.71
C ALA A 57 2.42 8.86 1.98
N GLY A 58 3.40 7.96 1.86
CA GLY A 58 4.43 7.82 2.88
C GLY A 58 5.01 9.21 3.11
N SER A 59 4.83 9.74 4.32
CA SER A 59 5.42 10.99 4.78
C SER A 59 6.92 10.85 4.94
#